data_AF-A0A3Q7R1V6-F1
#
_entry.id   AF-A0A3Q7R1V6-F1
#
_cell.length_a   1.000
_cell.length_b   1.000
_cell.length_c   1.000
_cell.angle_alpha   90.00
_cell.angle_beta   90.00
_cell.angle_gamma   90.00
#
_symmetry.space_group_name_H-M   'P 1'
#
loop_
_entity.id
_entity.type
_entity.pdbx_description
1 polymer ?
#
loop_
_entity_poly.entity_id
_entity_poly.type
_entity_poly.pdbx_seq_one_letter_code
_entity_poly.pdbx_strand_id
1 'polypeptide(L)'
;MKMVPKMLSPLVKDWAPKAFTISFKLETDPSIMIDRARNALEVYRHQVVVANSLESHGSFVIILTKDSETKILLSEEETEKGIDIEKKIVDDLQSRHTVFIHDKN
;
A
#
# COMPACT_ATOMS: atom_id res chain seq x y z
N MET A 1 -21.75 -3.52 -18.92
CA MET A 1 -20.66 -2.80 -18.22
C MET A 1 -19.42 -2.83 -19.11
N LYS A 2 -18.66 -1.72 -19.20
CA LYS A 2 -17.36 -1.70 -19.89
C LYS A 2 -16.25 -1.81 -18.86
N MET A 3 -15.16 -2.51 -19.21
CA MET A 3 -14.00 -2.56 -18.34
C MET A 3 -13.40 -1.17 -18.19
N VAL A 4 -13.08 -0.79 -16.94
CA VAL A 4 -12.33 0.44 -16.67
C VAL A 4 -10.87 0.23 -17.11
N PRO A 5 -10.30 1.15 -17.91
CA PRO A 5 -8.89 1.10 -18.29
C PRO A 5 -7.97 1.06 -17.06
N LYS A 6 -6.88 0.29 -17.14
CA LYS A 6 -5.91 0.15 -16.06
C LYS A 6 -4.96 1.36 -16.00
N MET A 7 -5.40 2.43 -15.35
CA MET A 7 -4.70 3.72 -15.32
C MET A 7 -3.37 3.72 -14.54
N LEU A 8 -3.15 2.71 -13.70
CA LEU A 8 -1.90 2.61 -12.92
C LEU A 8 -0.68 2.32 -13.80
N SER A 9 -0.85 1.56 -14.90
CA SER A 9 0.26 1.26 -15.81
C SER A 9 0.80 2.52 -16.52
N PRO A 10 -0.04 3.36 -17.17
CA PRO A 10 0.44 4.63 -17.74
C PRO A 10 1.01 5.58 -16.69
N LEU A 11 0.44 5.63 -15.48
CA LEU A 11 0.94 6.48 -14.40
C LEU A 11 2.41 6.14 -14.06
N VAL A 12 2.68 4.86 -13.84
CA VAL A 12 4.01 4.38 -13.42
C VAL A 12 5.03 4.43 -14.54
N LYS A 13 4.62 4.18 -15.79
CA LYS A 13 5.56 4.07 -16.92
C LYS A 13 5.80 5.39 -17.65
N ASP A 14 4.75 6.17 -17.86
CA ASP A 14 4.76 7.27 -18.82
C ASP A 14 4.59 8.64 -18.14
N TRP A 15 3.65 8.75 -17.19
CA TRP A 15 3.29 10.05 -16.63
C TRP A 15 4.19 10.49 -15.48
N ALA A 16 4.55 9.56 -14.59
CA ALA A 16 5.35 9.86 -13.40
C ALA A 16 6.39 8.76 -13.10
N PRO A 17 7.29 8.40 -14.05
CA PRO A 17 8.21 7.26 -13.89
C PRO A 17 9.25 7.42 -12.77
N LYS A 18 9.44 8.64 -12.28
CA LYS A 18 10.36 8.94 -11.16
C LYS A 18 9.66 9.07 -9.82
N ALA A 19 8.32 9.08 -9.78
CA ALA A 19 7.57 9.22 -8.54
C ALA A 19 7.58 7.92 -7.73
N PHE A 20 7.41 8.07 -6.41
CA PHE A 20 7.15 6.94 -5.51
C PHE A 20 5.65 6.65 -5.53
N THR A 21 5.27 5.58 -6.23
CA THR A 21 3.87 5.21 -6.46
C THR A 21 3.42 4.15 -5.47
N ILE A 22 2.35 4.47 -4.76
CA ILE A 22 1.71 3.63 -3.75
C ILE A 22 0.27 3.38 -4.22
N SER A 23 -0.21 2.14 -4.13
CA SER A 23 -1.63 1.84 -4.36
C SER A 23 -2.28 1.21 -3.14
N PHE A 24 -3.58 1.43 -2.98
CA PHE A 24 -4.37 0.82 -1.91
C PHE A 24 -5.23 -0.31 -2.49
N LYS A 25 -5.29 -1.42 -1.77
CA LYS A 25 -6.03 -2.61 -2.16
C LYS A 25 -6.96 -3.06 -1.03
N LEU A 26 -8.25 -2.86 -1.25
CA LEU A 26 -9.32 -3.35 -0.38
C LEU A 26 -9.81 -4.69 -0.89
N GLU A 27 -9.85 -5.69 -0.03
CA GLU A 27 -10.40 -7.02 -0.33
C GLU A 27 -11.41 -7.42 0.76
N THR A 28 -12.31 -8.35 0.46
CA THR A 28 -13.25 -8.89 1.47
C THR A 28 -12.79 -10.23 2.02
N ASP A 29 -12.00 -10.97 1.26
CA ASP A 29 -11.44 -12.27 1.67
C ASP A 29 -9.96 -12.12 2.02
N PRO A 30 -9.58 -12.23 3.32
CA PRO A 30 -8.19 -12.11 3.74
C PRO A 30 -7.26 -13.15 3.11
N SER A 31 -7.78 -14.31 2.69
CA SER A 31 -6.97 -15.40 2.14
C SER A 31 -6.36 -15.07 0.78
N ILE A 32 -7.02 -14.20 -0.01
CA ILE A 32 -6.52 -13.76 -1.33
C ILE A 32 -5.86 -12.39 -1.30
N MET A 33 -5.95 -11.66 -0.18
CA MET A 33 -5.56 -10.26 -0.10
C MET A 33 -4.07 -10.05 -0.45
N ILE A 34 -3.20 -10.89 0.12
CA ILE A 34 -1.76 -10.83 -0.14
C ILE A 34 -1.45 -11.15 -1.60
N ASP A 35 -2.05 -12.20 -2.15
CA ASP A 35 -1.82 -12.61 -3.54
C ASP A 35 -2.27 -11.53 -4.53
N ARG A 36 -3.42 -10.90 -4.27
CA ARG A 36 -3.94 -9.78 -5.07
C ARG A 36 -3.02 -8.56 -5.01
N ALA A 37 -2.48 -8.25 -3.84
CA ALA A 37 -1.55 -7.16 -3.65
C ALA A 37 -0.19 -7.43 -4.32
N ARG A 38 0.38 -8.64 -4.18
CA ARG A 38 1.60 -9.04 -4.89
C ARG A 38 1.43 -9.02 -6.40
N ASN A 39 0.30 -9.50 -6.91
CA ASN A 39 0.00 -9.43 -8.34
C ASN A 39 -0.07 -7.97 -8.84
N ALA A 40 -0.61 -7.04 -8.05
CA ALA A 40 -0.61 -5.62 -8.42
C ALA A 40 0.82 -5.04 -8.52
N LEU A 41 1.72 -5.42 -7.61
CA LEU A 41 3.14 -5.03 -7.69
C LEU A 41 3.78 -5.57 -8.98
N GLU A 42 3.52 -6.82 -9.34
CA GLU A 42 4.07 -7.45 -10.55
C GLU A 42 3.55 -6.81 -11.85
N VAL A 43 2.24 -6.57 -11.93
CA VAL A 43 1.58 -6.04 -13.12
C VAL A 43 1.93 -4.57 -13.34
N TYR A 44 1.85 -3.75 -12.30
CA TYR A 44 2.01 -2.30 -12.43
C TYR A 44 3.43 -1.82 -12.16
N ARG A 45 4.30 -2.66 -11.55
CA ARG A 45 5.70 -2.33 -11.25
C ARG A 45 5.90 -1.06 -10.42
N HIS A 46 4.93 -0.76 -9.56
CA HIS A 46 5.02 0.34 -8.58
C HIS A 46 5.64 -0.16 -7.28
N GLN A 47 5.95 0.76 -6.35
CA GLN A 47 6.86 0.48 -5.24
C GLN A 47 6.15 -0.18 -4.05
N VAL A 48 4.90 0.21 -3.77
CA VAL A 48 4.19 -0.23 -2.55
C VAL A 48 2.71 -0.48 -2.81
N VAL A 49 2.18 -1.56 -2.23
CA VAL A 49 0.74 -1.77 -2.05
C VAL A 49 0.41 -1.74 -0.56
N VAL A 50 -0.57 -0.94 -0.16
CA VAL A 50 -1.19 -1.01 1.17
C VAL A 50 -2.45 -1.84 1.04
N ALA A 51 -2.48 -3.01 1.65
CA ALA A 51 -3.57 -3.96 1.57
C ALA A 51 -4.33 -4.04 2.90
N ASN A 52 -5.65 -4.07 2.84
CA ASN A 52 -6.50 -4.25 4.01
C ASN A 52 -7.78 -5.02 3.64
N SER A 53 -8.35 -5.73 4.61
CA SER A 53 -9.68 -6.29 4.42
C SER A 53 -10.75 -5.29 4.86
N LEU A 54 -11.98 -5.43 4.37
CA LEU A 54 -13.10 -4.59 4.81
C LEU A 54 -13.32 -4.71 6.33
N GLU A 55 -13.17 -5.91 6.87
CA GLU A 55 -13.30 -6.19 8.31
C GLU A 55 -12.15 -5.57 9.13
N SER A 56 -10.96 -5.41 8.54
CA SER A 56 -9.77 -4.93 9.24
C SER A 56 -9.39 -3.48 8.99
N HIS A 57 -10.15 -2.74 8.17
CA HIS A 57 -9.70 -1.45 7.62
C HIS A 57 -9.32 -0.39 8.68
N GLY A 58 -9.91 -0.45 9.88
CA GLY A 58 -9.56 0.42 11.01
C GLY A 58 -8.61 -0.20 12.04
N SER A 59 -8.23 -1.47 11.89
CA SER A 59 -7.47 -2.20 12.91
C SER A 59 -6.07 -2.59 12.45
N PHE A 60 -5.91 -3.03 11.19
CA PHE A 60 -4.60 -3.29 10.63
C PHE A 60 -4.58 -3.19 9.12
N VAL A 61 -3.40 -2.86 8.61
CA VAL A 61 -3.06 -2.95 7.19
C VAL A 61 -1.78 -3.74 7.01
N ILE A 62 -1.58 -4.26 5.79
CA ILE A 62 -0.35 -4.92 5.39
C ILE A 62 0.27 -4.11 4.26
N ILE A 63 1.45 -3.56 4.50
CA ILE A 63 2.25 -2.84 3.51
C ILE A 63 3.17 -3.84 2.82
N LEU A 64 3.00 -3.97 1.51
CA LEU A 64 3.73 -4.88 0.66
C LEU A 64 4.64 -4.09 -0.28
N THR A 65 5.91 -4.50 -0.35
CA THR A 65 6.83 -4.14 -1.42
C THR A 65 7.16 -5.40 -2.22
N LYS A 66 8.01 -5.27 -3.24
CA LYS A 66 8.50 -6.42 -4.00
C LYS A 66 9.17 -7.47 -3.09
N ASP A 67 9.88 -7.02 -2.06
CA ASP A 67 10.80 -7.86 -1.30
C ASP A 67 10.43 -7.92 0.20
N SER A 68 9.40 -7.21 0.64
CA SER A 68 9.01 -7.14 2.07
C SER A 68 7.51 -7.11 2.28
N GLU A 69 7.11 -7.60 3.45
CA GLU A 69 5.75 -7.50 3.97
C GLU A 69 5.82 -6.93 5.40
N THR A 70 5.02 -5.90 5.68
CA THR A 70 5.02 -5.21 6.97
C THR A 70 3.59 -5.03 7.45
N LYS A 71 3.25 -5.66 8.58
CA LYS A 71 1.94 -5.50 9.22
C LYS A 71 1.95 -4.30 10.14
N ILE A 72 1.05 -3.34 9.90
CA ILE A 72 0.79 -2.22 10.80
C ILE A 72 -0.51 -2.52 11.55
N LEU A 73 -0.43 -2.59 12.87
CA LEU A 73 -1.57 -2.80 13.77
C LEU A 73 -1.84 -1.52 14.55
N LEU A 74 -3.10 -1.15 14.70
CA LEU A 74 -3.57 -0.19 15.68
C LEU A 74 -3.95 -0.93 16.96
N SER A 75 -3.25 -0.64 18.06
CA SER A 75 -3.54 -1.24 19.36
C SER A 75 -4.77 -0.61 20.02
N GLU A 76 -5.35 -1.31 20.99
CA GLU A 76 -6.47 -0.79 21.79
C GLU A 76 -6.06 0.50 22.53
N GLU A 77 -4.86 0.54 23.13
CA GLU A 77 -4.33 1.73 23.81
C GLU A 77 -4.20 2.93 22.85
N GLU A 78 -3.74 2.70 21.62
CA GLU A 78 -3.67 3.76 20.60
C GLU A 78 -5.06 4.24 20.18
N THR A 79 -6.01 3.32 20.06
CA THR A 79 -7.41 3.62 19.74
C THR A 79 -8.05 4.46 20.86
N GLU A 80 -7.83 4.11 22.13
CA GLU A 80 -8.30 4.88 23.29
C GLU A 80 -7.71 6.28 23.36
N LYS A 81 -6.46 6.45 22.89
CA LYS A 81 -5.79 7.75 22.74
C LYS A 81 -6.26 8.54 21.51
N GLY A 82 -7.20 8.00 20.72
CA GLY A 82 -7.73 8.63 19.51
C GLY A 82 -6.70 8.69 18.37
N ILE A 83 -5.79 7.71 18.29
CA ILE A 83 -4.83 7.60 17.19
C ILE A 83 -5.48 6.82 16.05
N ASP A 84 -5.40 7.39 14.84
CA ASP A 84 -5.86 6.73 13.63
C ASP A 84 -4.76 5.87 12.98
N ILE A 85 -5.15 4.77 12.35
CA ILE A 85 -4.22 3.86 11.63
C ILE A 85 -3.45 4.60 10.52
N GLU A 86 -4.07 5.61 9.90
CA GLU A 86 -3.49 6.46 8.86
C GLU A 86 -2.21 7.13 9.32
N LYS A 87 -2.13 7.55 10.59
CA LYS A 87 -0.91 8.15 11.13
C LYS A 87 0.27 7.20 11.01
N LYS A 88 0.07 5.93 11.40
CA LYS A 88 1.09 4.88 11.35
C LYS A 88 1.46 4.53 9.91
N ILE A 89 0.47 4.51 9.01
CA ILE A 89 0.67 4.28 7.58
C ILE A 89 1.53 5.40 6.98
N VAL A 90 1.21 6.66 7.28
CA VAL A 90 1.97 7.82 6.78
C VAL A 90 3.42 7.80 7.29
N ASP A 91 3.64 7.50 8.58
CA ASP A 91 4.98 7.45 9.16
C ASP A 91 5.88 6.38 8.48
N ASP A 92 5.34 5.19 8.22
CA ASP A 92 6.06 4.12 7.49
C ASP A 92 6.32 4.52 6.02
N LEU A 93 5.30 5.01 5.31
CA LEU A 93 5.43 5.38 3.90
C LEU A 93 6.35 6.57 3.70
N GLN A 94 6.38 7.54 4.61
CA GLN A 94 7.32 8.66 4.59
C GLN A 94 8.76 8.17 4.72
N SER A 95 9.01 7.21 5.62
CA SER A 95 10.34 6.62 5.80
C SER A 95 10.80 5.91 4.52
N ARG A 96 9.92 5.11 3.90
CA ARG A 96 10.22 4.45 2.61
C ARG A 96 10.42 5.43 1.47
N HIS A 97 9.62 6.48 1.40
CA HIS A 97 9.78 7.53 0.40
C HIS A 97 11.11 8.25 0.56
N THR A 98 11.52 8.52 1.81
CA THR A 98 12.83 9.10 2.11
C THR A 98 13.95 8.21 1.57
N VAL A 99 13.92 6.90 1.84
CA VAL A 99 14.90 5.94 1.27
C VAL A 99 14.87 5.96 -0.26
N PHE A 100 13.69 5.93 -0.87
CA PHE A 100 13.54 5.97 -2.33
C PHE A 100 14.16 7.23 -2.97
N ILE A 101 14.07 8.38 -2.31
CA ILE A 101 14.73 9.62 -2.77
C ILE A 101 16.25 9.46 -2.73
N HIS A 102 16.80 8.83 -1.69
CA HIS A 102 18.24 8.68 -1.51
C HIS A 102 18.85 7.58 -2.39
N ASP A 103 18.12 6.49 -2.65
CA ASP A 103 18.55 5.39 -3.52
C ASP A 103 18.60 5.78 -5.02
N LYS A 104 17.94 6.88 -5.40
CA LYS A 104 17.91 7.38 -6.79
C LYS A 104 18.93 8.50 -7.07
N ASN A 105 19.87 8.75 -6.15
CA ASN A 105 21.06 9.56 -6.39
C ASN A 105 22.27 8.69 -6.74
#